data_AF-A0A3Q8S6Y3-F1
#
_entry.id   AF-A0A3Q8S6Y3-F1
#
_cell.length_a   1.000
_cell.length_b   1.000
_cell.length_c   1.000
_cell.angle_alpha   90.00
_cell.angle_beta   90.00
_cell.angle_gamma   90.00
#
_symmetry.space_group_name_H-M   'P 1'
#
loop_
_entity.id
_entity.type
_entity.pdbx_description
1 polymer ?
#
loop_
_entity_poly.entity_id
_entity_poly.type
_entity_poly.pdbx_seq_one_letter_code
_entity_poly.pdbx_strand_id
1 'polypeptide(L)'
;MFYGGGKMSTPSAISGTARNIRNELADVKREEFRLQAELAGVTSWWKGNAGKALTDSYRSQTRNDLNRLYREVEDLQSGLERLASEVRRADEQRRIEAREKALRLEQQRNAKK
;
A
#
# COMPACT_ATOMS: atom_id res chain seq x y z
N MET A 1 16.59 -10.90 -25.38
CA MET A 1 16.60 -9.61 -24.64
C MET A 1 15.18 -9.26 -24.26
N PHE A 2 14.82 -9.34 -22.98
CA PHE A 2 13.56 -8.77 -22.46
C PHE A 2 13.95 -7.76 -21.38
N TYR A 3 14.06 -6.49 -21.77
CA TYR A 3 14.24 -5.36 -20.87
C TYR A 3 12.88 -4.68 -20.69
N GLY A 4 12.51 -4.33 -19.45
CA GLY A 4 11.63 -3.17 -19.22
C GLY A 4 10.54 -3.25 -18.16
N GLY A 5 10.12 -4.43 -17.67
CA GLY A 5 8.99 -4.52 -16.71
C GLY A 5 9.36 -4.83 -15.25
N GLY A 6 10.61 -5.22 -14.98
CA GLY A 6 10.94 -6.11 -13.86
C GLY A 6 10.95 -5.51 -12.45
N LYS A 7 10.86 -4.18 -12.27
CA LYS A 7 10.97 -3.59 -10.93
C LYS A 7 9.66 -3.47 -10.17
N MET A 8 8.51 -3.44 -10.82
CA MET A 8 7.20 -3.32 -10.15
C MET A 8 6.36 -4.61 -10.23
N SER A 9 6.75 -5.57 -11.08
CA SER A 9 6.00 -6.81 -11.31
C SER A 9 6.42 -7.97 -10.41
N THR A 10 7.47 -7.84 -9.60
CA THR A 10 7.87 -8.91 -8.67
C THR A 10 7.08 -8.81 -7.37
N PRO A 11 6.68 -9.94 -6.75
CA PRO A 11 5.98 -9.92 -5.46
C PRO A 11 6.70 -9.10 -4.38
N SER A 12 8.04 -9.15 -4.36
CA SER A 12 8.86 -8.40 -3.40
C SER A 12 8.79 -6.89 -3.61
N ALA A 13 8.75 -6.43 -4.86
CA ALA A 13 8.61 -5.01 -5.16
C ALA A 13 7.22 -4.49 -4.78
N ILE A 14 6.16 -5.25 -5.10
CA ILE A 14 4.78 -4.89 -4.76
C ILE A 14 4.63 -4.79 -3.22
N SER A 15 5.15 -5.78 -2.48
CA SER A 15 5.18 -5.71 -1.02
C SER A 15 6.04 -4.57 -0.48
N GLY A 16 7.13 -4.22 -1.18
CA GLY A 16 7.96 -3.05 -0.86
C GLY A 16 7.18 -1.74 -0.98
N THR A 17 6.44 -1.57 -2.08
CA THR A 17 5.55 -0.41 -2.28
C THR A 17 4.48 -0.32 -1.20
N ALA A 18 3.82 -1.44 -0.87
CA ALA A 18 2.82 -1.48 0.22
C ALA A 18 3.43 -1.02 1.56
N ARG A 19 4.66 -1.44 1.86
CA ARG A 19 5.38 -1.02 3.07
C ARG A 19 5.71 0.48 3.06
N ASN A 20 6.12 1.03 1.92
CA ASN A 20 6.40 2.46 1.80
C ASN A 20 5.13 3.28 2.04
N ILE A 21 4.02 2.89 1.41
CA ILE A 21 2.71 3.52 1.60
C ILE A 21 2.30 3.53 3.08
N ARG A 22 2.50 2.41 3.78
CA ARG A 22 2.23 2.32 5.22
C ARG A 22 3.08 3.29 6.04
N ASN A 23 4.35 3.47 5.69
CA ASN A 23 5.24 4.40 6.38
C ASN A 23 4.82 5.85 6.12
N GLU A 24 4.52 6.20 4.87
CA GLU A 24 4.01 7.52 4.50
C GLU A 24 2.68 7.84 5.22
N LEU A 25 1.77 6.87 5.31
CA LEU A 25 0.54 7.01 6.10
C LEU A 25 0.82 7.30 7.59
N ALA A 26 1.82 6.63 8.16
CA ALA A 26 2.23 6.88 9.55
C ALA A 26 2.87 8.27 9.73
N ASP A 27 3.50 8.83 8.70
CA ASP A 27 3.99 10.21 8.71
C ASP A 27 2.83 11.20 8.62
N VAL A 28 1.86 10.98 7.73
CA VAL A 28 0.65 11.84 7.65
C VAL A 28 -0.11 11.86 8.98
N LYS A 29 -0.31 10.70 9.62
CA LYS A 29 -0.96 10.61 10.95
C LYS A 29 -0.18 11.40 12.02
N ARG A 30 1.15 11.45 11.94
CA ARG A 30 1.99 12.24 12.84
C ARG A 30 1.85 13.74 12.58
N GLU A 31 1.80 14.17 11.32
CA GLU A 31 1.58 15.58 10.98
C GLU A 31 0.16 16.03 11.37
N GLU A 32 -0.87 15.19 11.20
CA GLU A 32 -2.21 15.50 11.71
C GLU A 32 -2.18 15.75 13.22
N PHE A 33 -1.49 14.90 13.98
CA PHE A 33 -1.39 15.07 15.44
C PHE A 33 -0.73 16.40 15.81
N ARG A 34 0.30 16.83 15.06
CA ARG A 34 0.93 18.14 15.25
C ARG A 34 -0.04 19.28 14.93
N LEU A 35 -0.76 19.21 13.82
CA LEU A 35 -1.77 20.21 13.45
C LEU A 35 -2.88 20.33 14.50
N GLN A 36 -3.31 19.20 15.08
CA GLN A 36 -4.27 19.22 16.19
C GLN A 36 -3.72 19.93 17.43
N ALA A 37 -2.44 19.72 17.76
CA ALA A 37 -1.78 20.41 18.86
C ALA A 37 -1.63 21.91 18.61
N GLU A 38 -1.26 22.31 17.38
CA GLU A 38 -1.18 23.71 16.98
C GLU A 38 -2.55 24.39 17.02
N LEU A 39 -3.60 23.72 16.55
CA LEU A 39 -4.97 24.21 16.63
C LEU A 39 -5.41 24.43 18.08
N ALA A 40 -5.09 23.49 18.98
CA ALA A 40 -5.32 23.65 20.41
C ALA A 40 -4.54 24.85 20.98
N GLY A 41 -3.31 25.06 20.51
CA GLY A 41 -2.49 26.22 20.84
C GLY A 41 -3.13 27.54 20.40
N VAL A 42 -3.54 27.67 19.14
CA VAL A 42 -4.19 28.87 18.59
C VAL A 42 -5.51 29.17 19.31
N THR A 43 -6.34 28.15 19.51
CA THR A 43 -7.65 28.30 20.18
C THR A 43 -7.52 28.57 21.68
N SER A 44 -6.33 28.37 22.27
CA SER A 44 -6.06 28.70 23.67
C SER A 44 -6.04 30.21 23.95
N TRP A 45 -5.60 31.03 22.99
CA TRP A 45 -5.51 32.49 23.13
C TRP A 45 -6.46 33.25 22.19
N TRP A 46 -6.83 32.68 21.05
CA TRP A 46 -7.83 33.27 20.15
C TRP A 46 -9.24 32.78 20.51
N LYS A 47 -9.87 33.46 21.48
CA LYS A 47 -11.22 33.14 21.97
C LYS A 47 -12.33 33.76 21.12
N GLY A 48 -13.54 33.25 21.30
CA GLY A 48 -14.77 33.76 20.66
C GLY A 48 -15.14 33.05 19.36
N ASN A 49 -16.04 33.67 18.59
CA ASN A 49 -16.64 33.06 17.40
C ASN A 49 -15.59 32.67 16.33
N ALA A 50 -14.50 33.43 16.21
CA ALA A 50 -13.43 33.14 15.26
C ALA A 50 -12.68 31.83 15.60
N GLY A 51 -12.27 31.64 16.87
CA GLY A 51 -11.61 30.40 17.31
C GLY A 51 -12.54 29.19 17.25
N LYS A 52 -13.83 29.39 17.52
CA LYS A 52 -14.86 28.35 17.34
C LYS A 52 -15.03 27.96 15.87
N ALA A 53 -15.18 28.93 14.98
CA ALA A 53 -15.32 28.70 13.53
C ALA A 53 -14.11 27.95 12.94
N LEU A 54 -12.90 28.31 13.38
CA LEU A 54 -11.67 27.60 12.98
C LEU A 54 -11.69 26.13 13.43
N THR A 55 -12.06 25.88 14.69
CA THR A 55 -12.15 24.52 15.25
C THR A 55 -13.21 23.69 14.52
N ASP A 56 -14.37 24.31 14.24
CA ASP A 56 -15.49 23.65 13.58
C ASP A 56 -15.17 23.34 12.12
N SER A 57 -14.49 24.24 11.40
CA SER A 57 -14.01 23.98 10.04
C SER A 57 -13.01 22.81 10.01
N TYR A 58 -12.02 22.81 10.91
CA TYR A 58 -11.07 21.69 11.01
C TYR A 58 -11.78 20.36 11.27
N ARG A 59 -12.74 20.32 12.20
CA ARG A 59 -13.45 19.09 12.56
C ARG A 59 -14.38 18.59 11.46
N SER A 60 -15.09 19.49 10.78
CA SER A 60 -16.13 19.14 9.80
C SER A 60 -15.58 18.83 8.42
N GLN A 61 -14.45 19.44 8.03
CA GLN A 61 -13.86 19.28 6.70
C GLN A 61 -12.54 18.52 6.81
N THR A 62 -11.49 19.17 7.33
CA THR A 62 -10.13 18.64 7.31
C THR A 62 -10.02 17.25 7.93
N ARG A 63 -10.61 17.04 9.12
CA ARG A 63 -10.55 15.74 9.80
C ARG A 63 -11.32 14.66 9.04
N ASN A 64 -12.44 15.00 8.42
CA ASN A 64 -13.23 14.04 7.65
C ASN A 64 -12.50 13.63 6.36
N ASP A 65 -11.87 14.59 5.68
CA ASP A 65 -11.06 14.34 4.50
C ASP A 65 -9.82 13.50 4.82
N LEU A 66 -9.14 13.77 5.94
CA LEU A 66 -8.03 12.95 6.43
C LEU A 66 -8.47 11.52 6.75
N ASN A 67 -9.61 11.35 7.45
CA ASN A 67 -10.15 10.02 7.73
C ASN A 67 -10.48 9.25 6.46
N ARG A 68 -10.99 9.93 5.43
CA ARG A 68 -11.26 9.31 4.12
C ARG A 68 -9.97 8.90 3.44
N LEU A 69 -8.97 9.79 3.41
CA LEU A 69 -7.65 9.51 2.86
C LEU A 69 -7.01 8.30 3.55
N TYR A 70 -7.10 8.20 4.88
CA TYR A 70 -6.57 7.05 5.63
C TYR A 70 -7.18 5.73 5.17
N ARG A 71 -8.50 5.70 4.98
CA ARG A 71 -9.17 4.49 4.49
C ARG A 71 -8.74 4.14 3.07
N GLU A 72 -8.70 5.12 2.18
CA GLU A 72 -8.29 4.91 0.78
C GLU A 72 -6.84 4.40 0.69
N VAL A 73 -5.95 4.89 1.54
CA VAL A 73 -4.55 4.43 1.62
C VAL A 73 -4.43 3.03 2.23
N GLU A 74 -5.20 2.73 3.28
CA GLU A 74 -5.25 1.41 3.91
C GLU A 74 -5.84 0.34 2.94
N ASP A 75 -6.85 0.71 2.17
CA ASP A 75 -7.42 -0.12 1.10
C ASP A 75 -6.39 -0.38 -0.01
N LEU A 76 -5.65 0.65 -0.43
CA LEU A 76 -4.59 0.52 -1.42
C LEU A 76 -3.48 -0.42 -0.94
N GLN A 77 -3.03 -0.26 0.32
CA GLN A 77 -2.03 -1.13 0.92
C GLN A 77 -2.50 -2.59 0.89
N SER A 78 -3.74 -2.84 1.35
CA SER A 78 -4.33 -4.18 1.40
C SER A 78 -4.46 -4.79 0.00
N GLY A 79 -4.84 -3.99 -1.00
CA GLY A 79 -4.90 -4.38 -2.40
C GLY A 79 -3.53 -4.79 -2.96
N LEU A 80 -2.47 -4.05 -2.63
CA LEU A 80 -1.10 -4.38 -3.04
C LEU A 80 -0.58 -5.65 -2.37
N GLU A 81 -0.84 -5.85 -1.08
CA GLU A 81 -0.46 -7.09 -0.37
C GLU A 81 -1.16 -8.31 -0.96
N ARG A 82 -2.45 -8.17 -1.32
CA ARG A 82 -3.21 -9.18 -2.02
C ARG A 82 -2.62 -9.47 -3.41
N LEU A 83 -2.35 -8.43 -4.18
CA LEU A 83 -1.72 -8.56 -5.51
C LEU A 83 -0.37 -9.27 -5.43
N ALA A 84 0.48 -8.90 -4.47
CA ALA A 84 1.77 -9.55 -4.26
C ALA A 84 1.62 -11.06 -3.99
N SER A 85 0.60 -11.43 -3.21
CA SER A 85 0.28 -12.83 -2.90
C SER A 85 -0.23 -13.59 -4.13
N GLU A 86 -1.11 -12.97 -4.92
CA GLU A 86 -1.65 -13.55 -6.15
C GLU A 86 -0.55 -13.75 -7.21
N VAL A 87 0.34 -12.77 -7.40
CA VAL A 87 1.49 -12.88 -8.31
C VAL A 87 2.42 -14.02 -7.86
N ARG A 88 2.72 -14.11 -6.55
CA ARG A 88 3.56 -15.20 -6.02
C ARG A 88 2.97 -16.58 -6.31
N ARG A 89 1.66 -16.74 -6.11
CA ARG A 89 0.94 -18.00 -6.41
C ARG A 89 0.99 -18.33 -7.90
N ALA A 90 0.75 -17.36 -8.76
CA ALA A 90 0.81 -17.54 -10.20
C ALA A 90 2.22 -17.95 -10.68
N ASP A 91 3.26 -17.33 -10.12
CA ASP A 91 4.64 -17.67 -10.46
C ASP A 91 5.05 -19.06 -9.97
N GLU A 92 4.62 -19.47 -8.78
CA GLU A 92 4.87 -20.82 -8.28
C GLU A 92 4.16 -21.88 -9.12
N GLN A 93 2.90 -21.64 -9.50
CA GLN A 93 2.15 -22.54 -10.37
C GLN A 93 2.85 -22.74 -11.72
N ARG A 94 3.33 -21.66 -12.34
CA ARG A 94 4.11 -21.74 -13.60
C ARG A 94 5.40 -22.55 -13.42
N ARG A 95 6.07 -22.43 -12.28
CA ARG A 95 7.30 -23.19 -11.98
C ARG A 95 7.03 -24.68 -11.82
N ILE A 96 5.94 -25.06 -11.15
CA ILE A 96 5.52 -26.45 -10.99
C ILE A 96 5.22 -27.05 -12.36
N GLU A 97 4.40 -26.39 -13.17
CA GLU A 97 4.05 -26.87 -14.52
C GLU A 97 5.26 -26.99 -15.44
N ALA A 98 6.21 -26.06 -15.36
CA ALA A 98 7.44 -26.11 -16.15
C ALA A 98 8.32 -27.31 -15.74
N ARG A 99 8.42 -27.62 -14.44
CA ARG A 99 9.16 -28.78 -13.93
C ARG A 99 8.51 -30.09 -14.37
N GLU A 100 7.19 -30.20 -14.27
CA GLU A 100 6.45 -31.39 -14.71
C GLU A 100 6.60 -31.63 -16.21
N LYS A 101 6.51 -30.57 -17.04
CA LYS A 101 6.73 -30.67 -18.48
C LYS A 101 8.15 -31.11 -18.80
N ALA A 102 9.16 -30.56 -18.11
CA ALA A 102 10.56 -30.94 -18.30
C ALA A 102 10.80 -32.41 -17.96
N LEU A 103 10.28 -32.89 -16.82
CA LEU A 103 10.40 -34.30 -16.42
C LEU A 103 9.73 -35.25 -17.42
N ARG A 104 8.53 -34.90 -17.91
CA ARG A 104 7.83 -35.71 -18.93
C ARG A 104 8.62 -35.79 -20.23
N LEU A 105 9.20 -34.68 -20.69
CA LEU A 105 10.03 -34.66 -21.90
C LEU A 105 11.29 -35.51 -21.73
N GLU A 106 11.92 -35.48 -20.56
CA GLU A 106 13.10 -36.30 -20.26
C GLU A 106 12.77 -37.80 -20.22
N GLN A 107 11.65 -38.18 -19.59
CA GLN A 107 11.16 -39.56 -19.60
C GLN A 107 10.87 -40.07 -21.01
N GLN A 108 10.22 -39.25 -21.86
CA GLN A 108 9.98 -39.60 -23.26
C GLN A 108 11.28 -39.75 -24.06
N ARG A 109 12.30 -38.94 -23.75
CA ARG A 109 13.61 -39.00 -24.43
C ARG A 109 14.40 -40.25 -24.04
N ASN A 110 14.31 -40.65 -22.77
CA ASN A 110 14.97 -41.85 -22.26
C ASN A 110 14.24 -43.14 -22.68
N ALA A 111 12.93 -43.11 -22.89
CA ALA A 111 12.15 -44.25 -23.38
C ALA A 111 12.29 -44.50 -24.91
N LYS A 112 12.87 -43.55 -25.66
CA LYS A 112 13.12 -43.65 -27.11
C LYS A 112 14.57 -44.01 -27.45
N LYS A 113 15.43 -44.21 -26.45
CA LYS A 113 16.79 -44.73 -26.60
C LYS A 113 16.81 -46.20 -26.19
#